data_AF-A0A9E5XXX6-F1
#
_entry.id   AF-A0A9E5XXX6-F1
#
_cell.length_a   1.000
_cell.length_b   1.000
_cell.length_c   1.000
_cell.angle_alpha   90.00
_cell.angle_beta   90.00
_cell.angle_gamma   90.00
#
_symmetry.space_group_name_H-M   'P 1'
#
loop_
_entity.id
_entity.type
_entity.pdbx_description
1 polymer ?
#
loop_
_entity_poly.entity_id
_entity_poly.type
_entity_poly.pdbx_seq_one_letter_code
_entity_poly.pdbx_strand_id
1 'polypeptide(L)' 'MKDAYHIPVLLNKSVEGLNINPSGIYADLTFGGGGHSEEILKRLSSGKLFAFDQDSDVTENVR' A
#
# COMPACT_ATOMS: atom_id res chain seq x y z
N MET A 1 -10.45 -16.06 17.95
CA MET A 1 -9.88 -16.26 16.60
C MET A 1 -9.70 -14.88 16.02
N LYS A 2 -8.46 -14.48 15.69
CA LYS A 2 -8.23 -13.22 14.97
C LYS A 2 -8.68 -13.49 13.54
N ASP A 3 -9.85 -12.98 13.17
CA ASP A 3 -10.33 -13.04 11.80
C ASP A 3 -9.25 -12.48 10.88
N ALA A 4 -8.96 -13.23 9.82
CA ALA A 4 -7.88 -12.93 8.88
C ALA A 4 -8.04 -11.50 8.36
N TYR A 5 -7.05 -10.67 8.65
CA TYR A 5 -6.95 -9.29 8.22
C TYR A 5 -7.19 -9.20 6.69
N HIS A 6 -7.97 -8.21 6.28
CA HIS A 6 -8.45 -7.95 4.93
C HIS A 6 -7.39 -8.27 3.84
N ILE A 7 -7.65 -9.29 3.01
CA ILE A 7 -6.77 -9.65 1.89
C ILE A 7 -7.00 -8.64 0.75
N PRO A 8 -5.98 -7.85 0.32
CA PRO A 8 -6.19 -6.89 -0.75
C PRO A 8 -6.51 -7.60 -2.07
N VAL A 9 -7.54 -7.11 -2.75
CA VAL A 9 -8.00 -7.68 -4.03
C VAL A 9 -6.91 -7.46 -5.09
N LEU A 10 -6.51 -8.55 -5.75
CA LEU A 10 -5.47 -8.57 -6.79
C LEU A 10 -4.09 -8.06 -6.34
N LEU A 11 -3.77 -8.10 -5.03
CA LEU A 11 -2.53 -7.56 -4.45
C LEU A 11 -1.29 -7.73 -5.34
N ASN A 12 -0.89 -8.98 -5.59
CA ASN A 12 0.33 -9.28 -6.35
C ASN A 12 0.26 -8.75 -7.78
N LYS A 13 -0.86 -8.94 -8.48
CA LYS A 13 -1.01 -8.49 -9.88
C LYS A 13 -0.97 -6.96 -9.98
N SER A 14 -1.62 -6.26 -9.06
CA SER A 14 -1.63 -4.80 -9.00
C SER A 14 -0.22 -4.26 -8.76
N VAL A 15 0.52 -4.84 -7.80
CA VAL A 15 1.86 -4.37 -7.44
C VAL A 15 2.91 -4.78 -8.49
N GLU A 16 2.80 -5.96 -9.09
CA GLU A 16 3.65 -6.38 -10.21
C GLU A 16 3.46 -5.48 -11.44
N GLY A 17 2.21 -5.10 -11.74
CA GLY A 17 1.89 -4.21 -12.86
C GLY A 17 2.49 -2.80 -12.74
N LEU A 18 2.83 -2.35 -11.53
CA LEU A 18 3.50 -1.07 -11.30
C LEU A 18 4.98 -1.06 -11.71
N ASN A 19 5.58 -2.24 -11.97
CA ASN A 19 6.99 -2.40 -12.34
C ASN A 19 7.92 -1.53 -11.46
N ILE A 20 7.86 -1.77 -10.14
CA ILE A 20 8.42 -0.85 -9.16
C ILE A 20 9.95 -0.72 -9.31
N ASN A 21 10.40 0.52 -9.45
CA ASN A 21 11.78 0.92 -9.27
C ASN A 21 12.04 1.12 -7.77
N PRO A 22 13.02 0.42 -7.16
CA PRO A 22 13.30 0.53 -5.73
C PRO A 22 13.65 1.94 -5.23
N SER A 23 14.09 2.85 -6.09
CA SER A 23 14.36 4.27 -5.77
C SER A 23 13.28 5.23 -6.27
N GLY A 24 12.19 4.71 -6.83
CA GLY A 24 11.10 5.50 -7.41
C GLY A 24 10.23 6.21 -6.37
N ILE A 25 9.39 7.12 -6.86
CA ILE A 25 8.39 7.83 -6.06
C ILE A 25 7.01 7.40 -6.56
N TYR A 26 6.17 6.94 -5.63
CA TYR A 26 4.86 6.38 -5.92
C TYR A 26 3.78 7.11 -5.11
N ALA A 27 2.54 7.04 -5.60
CA ALA A 27 1.35 7.50 -4.89
C ALA A 27 0.33 6.36 -4.79
N ASP A 28 -0.10 6.06 -3.57
CA ASP A 28 -1.29 5.25 -3.29
C ASP A 28 -2.45 6.22 -3.04
N LEU A 29 -3.39 6.31 -3.98
CA LEU A 29 -4.49 7.29 -3.91
C LEU A 29 -5.71 6.77 -3.14
N THR A 30 -5.65 5.54 -2.62
CA THR A 30 -6.76 4.84 -1.98
C THR A 30 -6.23 3.96 -0.84
N PHE A 31 -5.53 4.56 0.11
CA PHE A 31 -4.75 3.86 1.14
C PHE A 31 -5.57 2.79 1.87
N GLY A 32 -6.79 3.11 2.31
CA GLY A 32 -7.73 2.24 2.98
C GLY A 32 -7.10 1.47 4.15
N GLY A 33 -7.03 0.14 4.03
CA GLY A 33 -6.40 -0.73 5.02
C GLY A 33 -4.88 -0.86 4.90
N GLY A 34 -4.24 -0.18 3.95
CA GLY A 34 -2.78 -0.11 3.78
C GLY A 34 -2.11 -1.32 3.12
N GLY A 35 -2.85 -2.38 2.77
CA GLY A 35 -2.24 -3.62 2.28
C GLY A 35 -1.46 -3.51 0.96
N HIS A 36 -1.93 -2.70 0.01
CA HIS A 36 -1.15 -2.42 -1.22
C HIS A 36 0.05 -1.53 -0.92
N SER A 37 -0.13 -0.49 -0.11
CA SER A 37 0.96 0.38 0.35
C SER A 37 2.10 -0.39 1.03
N GLU A 38 1.77 -1.31 1.95
CA GLU A 38 2.77 -2.16 2.62
C GLU A 38 3.56 -3.00 1.61
N GLU A 39 2.88 -3.58 0.64
CA GLU A 39 3.49 -4.44 -0.37
C GLU A 39 4.34 -3.64 -1.39
N ILE A 40 3.96 -2.40 -1.69
CA ILE A 40 4.80 -1.46 -2.46
C ILE A 40 6.06 -1.10 -1.65
N LEU A 41 5.93 -0.74 -0.37
CA LEU A 41 7.04 -0.37 0.50
C LEU A 41 8.09 -1.48 0.63
N LYS A 42 7.67 -2.76 0.67
CA LYS A 42 8.60 -3.91 0.66
C LYS A 42 9.51 -3.98 -0.57
N ARG A 43 9.10 -3.38 -1.70
CA ARG A 43 9.88 -3.33 -2.94
C ARG A 43 10.71 -2.06 -3.09
N LEU A 44 10.50 -1.06 -2.24
CA LEU A 44 11.28 0.17 -2.21
C LEU A 44 12.49 0.00 -1.28
N SER A 45 13.62 0.61 -1.65
CA SER A 45 14.84 0.65 -0.83
C SER A 45 15.18 2.07 -0.41
N SER A 46 15.26 2.99 -1.37
CA SER A 46 15.46 4.43 -1.16
C SER A 46 14.32 5.28 -1.72
N GLY A 47 13.34 4.63 -2.34
CA GLY A 47 12.15 5.26 -2.89
C GLY A 47 11.19 5.77 -1.82
N LYS A 48 10.14 6.43 -2.28
CA LYS A 48 9.12 7.02 -1.41
C LYS A 48 7.73 6.64 -1.88
N LEU A 49 6.84 6.39 -0.93
CA LEU A 49 5.42 6.22 -1.18
C LEU A 49 4.66 7.31 -0.44
N PHE A 50 3.78 8.01 -1.16
CA PHE A 50 2.82 8.94 -0.58
C PHE A 50 1.44 8.29 -0.64
N ALA A 51 0.79 8.16 0.50
CA ALA A 51 -0.53 7.54 0.58
C ALA A 51 -1.59 8.60 0.89
N PHE A 52 -2.74 8.48 0.24
CA PHE A 52 -3.88 9.37 0.38
C PHE A 52 -5.12 8.53 0.62
N ASP A 53 -5.99 9.02 1.49
CA ASP A 53 -7.37 8.56 1.61
C ASP A 53 -8.28 9.74 1.91
N GLN A 54 -9.54 9.65 1.50
CA GLN A 54 -10.55 10.63 1.85
C GLN A 54 -11.22 10.29 3.18
N ASP A 55 -11.20 9.01 3.58
CA ASP A 55 -11.78 8.58 4.84
C ASP A 55 -10.96 9.11 6.03
N SER A 56 -11.61 9.89 6.89
CA SER A 56 -10.97 10.45 8.08
C SER A 56 -10.58 9.38 9.11
N ASP A 57 -11.24 8.23 9.08
CA ASP A 57 -11.00 7.14 10.04
C ASP A 57 -9.78 6.29 9.67
N VAL A 58 -9.16 6.56 8.50
CA VAL A 58 -7.98 5.83 8.01
C VAL A 58 -6.75 6.00 8.90
N THR A 59 -6.72 7.01 9.77
CA THR A 59 -5.58 7.28 10.66
C THR A 59 -5.25 6.12 11.58
N GLU A 60 -6.22 5.26 11.89
CA GLU A 60 -6.01 4.07 12.71
C GLU A 60 -5.18 2.98 11.99
N ASN A 61 -5.07 3.05 10.67
CA ASN A 61 -4.35 2.09 9.84
C ASN A 61 -2.91 2.51 9.50
N VAL A 62 -2.54 3.76 9.81
CA VAL A 62 -1.17 4.26 9.63
C VAL A 62 -0.28 3.64 10.71
N ARG A 63 0.76 2.92 10.29
CA ARG A 63 1.69 2.19 11.17
C ARG A 63 3.14 2.61 10.94
#